data_AF-A0A318HYP7-F1
#
_entry.id   AF-A0A318HYP7-F1
#
_cell.length_a   1.000
_cell.length_b   1.000
_cell.length_c   1.000
_cell.angle_alpha   90.00
_cell.angle_beta   90.00
_cell.angle_gamma   90.00
#
_symmetry.space_group_name_H-M   'P 1'
#
loop_
_entity.id
_entity.type
_entity.pdbx_description
1 polymer ?
#
loop_
_entity_poly.entity_id
_entity_poly.type
_entity_poly.pdbx_seq_one_letter_code
_entity_poly.pdbx_strand_id
1 'polypeptide(L)'
;MAHFNIIDRIYFAGERSHDRGDKKVSGPGAIAMGLLFPLLILLDKLNKLHLLPFGKQLSILYVCGSFLALFVGIWRYYVKTGRHERVMNYYRGKPTDTSTYNYAYIIGWMIACLVVTLLIHQCDISLPPRQVL
;
A
#
# COMPACT_ATOMS: atom_id res chain seq x y z
N MET A 1 -0.20 11.18 24.16
CA MET A 1 0.84 10.40 23.45
C MET A 1 0.39 10.19 22.02
N ALA A 2 1.27 10.36 21.02
CA ALA A 2 0.90 10.09 19.63
C ALA A 2 0.63 8.59 19.46
N HIS A 3 -0.58 8.24 19.01
CA HIS A 3 -0.94 6.85 18.75
C HIS A 3 -0.41 6.43 17.38
N PHE A 4 0.59 5.55 17.36
CA PHE A 4 1.16 4.97 16.15
C PHE A 4 0.59 3.57 15.92
N ASN A 5 0.23 3.28 14.67
CA ASN A 5 -0.32 1.99 14.27
C ASN A 5 0.70 1.18 13.46
N ILE A 6 0.30 -0.02 13.05
CA ILE A 6 1.17 -0.92 12.26
C ILE A 6 1.56 -0.31 10.90
N ILE A 7 0.70 0.51 10.28
CA ILE A 7 0.98 1.18 9.01
C ILE A 7 2.10 2.23 9.19
N ASP A 8 2.10 2.96 10.31
CA ASP A 8 3.19 3.89 10.65
C ASP A 8 4.52 3.14 10.82
N ARG A 9 4.49 1.93 11.35
CA ARG A 9 5.67 1.08 11.49
C ARG A 9 6.21 0.61 10.13
N ILE A 10 5.31 0.24 9.21
CA ILE A 10 5.67 -0.13 7.83
C ILE A 10 6.22 1.08 7.07
N TYR A 11 5.58 2.25 7.24
CA TYR A 11 6.06 3.51 6.69
C TYR A 11 7.48 3.81 7.16
N PHE A 12 7.73 3.74 8.46
CA PHE A 12 9.06 3.94 9.03
C PHE A 12 10.08 2.96 8.44
N ALA A 13 9.73 1.68 8.33
CA ALA A 13 10.61 0.66 7.78
C ALA A 13 11.01 0.98 6.33
N GLY A 14 10.06 1.46 5.51
CA GLY A 14 10.31 1.94 4.16
C GLY A 14 11.24 3.16 4.14
N GLU A 15 10.91 4.23 4.87
CA GLU A 15 11.78 5.43 4.94
C GLU A 15 13.19 5.08 5.43
N ARG A 16 13.32 4.19 6.41
CA ARG A 16 14.63 3.77 6.90
C ARG A 16 15.42 2.97 5.87
N SER A 17 14.76 2.14 5.05
CA SER A 17 15.40 1.45 3.93
C SER A 17 15.94 2.46 2.91
N HIS A 18 15.14 3.49 2.61
CA HIS A 18 15.53 4.60 1.74
C HIS A 18 16.78 5.33 2.24
N ASP A 19 16.76 5.72 3.52
CA ASP A 19 17.86 6.42 4.18
C ASP A 19 19.18 5.62 4.22
N ARG A 20 19.11 4.29 4.23
CA ARG A 20 20.29 3.40 4.31
C ARG A 20 20.86 3.04 2.93
N GLY A 21 20.34 3.63 1.85
CA GLY A 21 20.88 3.49 0.51
C GLY A 21 20.05 2.61 -0.44
N ASP A 22 19.00 1.93 0.05
CA ASP A 22 18.04 1.27 -0.82
C ASP A 22 16.99 2.28 -1.29
N LYS A 23 17.38 3.11 -2.26
CA LYS A 23 16.54 4.18 -2.80
C LYS A 23 15.22 3.68 -3.42
N LYS A 24 15.05 2.36 -3.60
CA LYS A 24 13.88 1.77 -4.26
C LYS A 24 12.65 1.68 -3.36
N VAL A 25 12.83 1.68 -2.04
CA VAL A 25 11.71 1.49 -1.09
C VAL A 25 11.63 2.70 -0.16
N SER A 26 10.71 3.61 -0.41
CA SER A 26 10.34 4.70 0.51
C SER A 26 9.18 4.26 1.42
N GLY A 27 8.84 5.05 2.45
CA GLY A 27 7.70 4.76 3.33
C GLY A 27 6.37 4.64 2.58
N PRO A 28 5.99 5.61 1.72
CA PRO A 28 4.81 5.46 0.88
C PRO A 28 4.93 4.28 -0.08
N GLY A 29 6.14 4.03 -0.60
CA GLY A 29 6.42 2.90 -1.48
C GLY A 29 6.17 1.56 -0.80
N ALA A 30 6.66 1.37 0.42
CA ALA A 30 6.48 0.14 1.19
C ALA A 30 5.00 -0.17 1.43
N ILE A 31 4.21 0.85 1.77
CA ILE A 31 2.76 0.68 1.96
C ILE A 31 2.09 0.35 0.62
N ALA A 32 2.34 1.16 -0.42
CA ALA A 32 1.71 1.02 -1.72
C ALA A 32 2.04 -0.34 -2.37
N MET A 33 3.30 -0.78 -2.29
CA MET A 33 3.76 -2.05 -2.87
C MET A 33 3.02 -3.27 -2.30
N GLY A 34 2.76 -3.32 -0.99
CA GLY A 34 1.93 -4.39 -0.43
C GLY A 34 0.51 -4.39 -1.02
N LEU A 35 -0.07 -3.22 -1.22
CA LEU A 35 -1.43 -3.06 -1.76
C LEU A 35 -1.54 -3.29 -3.28
N LEU A 36 -0.44 -3.47 -3.99
CA LEU A 36 -0.45 -3.70 -5.44
C LEU A 36 -1.24 -4.95 -5.82
N PHE A 37 -1.02 -6.08 -5.14
CA PHE A 37 -1.69 -7.34 -5.46
C PHE A 37 -3.21 -7.31 -5.18
N PRO A 38 -3.68 -6.80 -4.01
CA PRO A 38 -5.11 -6.60 -3.79
C PRO A 38 -5.75 -5.69 -4.85
N LEU A 39 -5.06 -4.60 -5.21
CA LEU A 39 -5.54 -3.64 -6.20
C LEU A 39 -5.68 -4.29 -7.58
N LEU A 40 -4.71 -5.11 -8.00
CA LEU A 40 -4.76 -5.82 -9.28
C LEU A 40 -5.97 -6.75 -9.37
N ILE A 41 -6.21 -7.57 -8.35
CA ILE A 41 -7.37 -8.48 -8.34
C ILE A 41 -8.69 -7.70 -8.30
N LEU A 42 -8.76 -6.63 -7.50
CA LEU A 42 -9.95 -5.79 -7.45
C LEU A 42 -10.27 -5.17 -8.82
N LEU A 43 -9.25 -4.65 -9.51
CA LEU A 43 -9.40 -4.10 -10.85
C LEU A 43 -9.79 -5.17 -11.89
N ASP A 44 -9.23 -6.39 -11.80
CA ASP A 44 -9.66 -7.51 -12.66
C ASP A 44 -11.13 -7.87 -12.45
N LYS A 45 -11.59 -7.94 -11.19
CA LYS A 45 -13.01 -8.19 -10.88
C LYS A 45 -13.91 -7.06 -11.40
N LEU A 46 -13.54 -5.80 -11.19
CA LEU A 46 -14.27 -4.64 -11.73
C LEU A 46 -14.33 -4.64 -13.27
N ASN A 47 -13.25 -5.07 -13.92
CA ASN A 47 -13.20 -5.23 -15.37
C ASN A 47 -14.16 -6.33 -15.86
N LYS A 48 -14.15 -7.50 -15.21
CA LYS A 48 -15.08 -8.61 -15.51
C LYS A 48 -16.54 -8.23 -15.34
N LEU A 49 -16.84 -7.33 -14.39
CA LEU A 49 -18.19 -6.81 -14.15
C LEU A 49 -18.60 -5.69 -15.11
N HIS A 50 -17.78 -5.35 -16.10
CA HIS A 50 -18.02 -4.23 -17.04
C HIS A 50 -18.28 -2.88 -16.33
N LEU A 51 -17.77 -2.72 -15.11
CA LEU A 51 -17.85 -1.47 -14.35
C LEU A 51 -16.74 -0.48 -14.74
N LEU A 52 -15.68 -0.96 -15.40
CA LEU A 52 -14.64 -0.10 -15.95
C LEU A 52 -15.07 0.39 -17.34
N PRO A 53 -15.06 1.71 -17.60
CA PRO A 53 -15.57 2.30 -18.83
C PRO A 53 -14.70 2.05 -20.08
N PHE A 54 -13.54 1.40 -19.96
CA PHE A 54 -12.59 1.26 -21.07
C PHE A 54 -12.02 -0.16 -21.20
N GLY A 55 -11.78 -0.61 -22.44
CA GLY A 55 -11.31 -1.96 -22.76
C GLY A 55 -9.89 -2.29 -22.28
N LYS A 56 -9.47 -3.55 -22.51
CA LYS A 56 -8.22 -4.16 -22.00
C LYS A 56 -6.95 -3.30 -22.18
N GLN A 57 -6.82 -2.50 -23.24
CA GLN A 57 -5.64 -1.65 -23.47
C GLN A 57 -5.46 -0.54 -22.42
N LEU A 58 -6.54 -0.04 -21.81
CA LEU A 58 -6.48 1.00 -20.78
C LEU A 58 -6.37 0.41 -19.35
N SER A 59 -6.42 -0.92 -19.20
CA SER A 59 -6.29 -1.60 -17.89
C SER A 59 -4.96 -1.31 -17.19
N ILE A 60 -3.87 -1.25 -17.94
CA ILE A 60 -2.53 -0.91 -17.41
C ILE A 60 -2.53 0.52 -16.86
N LEU A 61 -3.20 1.47 -17.53
CA LEU A 61 -3.31 2.85 -17.06
C LEU A 61 -4.13 2.94 -15.77
N TYR A 62 -5.14 2.10 -15.59
CA TYR A 62 -5.87 2.02 -14.32
C TYR A 62 -4.99 1.54 -13.17
N VAL A 63 -4.20 0.49 -13.39
CA VAL A 63 -3.28 -0.03 -12.38
C VAL A 63 -2.23 1.02 -12.03
N CYS A 64 -1.53 1.55 -13.04
CA CYS A 64 -0.49 2.55 -12.83
C CYS A 64 -1.04 3.83 -12.22
N GLY A 65 -2.17 4.33 -12.71
CA GLY A 65 -2.82 5.54 -12.22
C GLY A 65 -3.31 5.39 -10.78
N SER A 66 -3.96 4.27 -10.46
CA SER A 66 -4.44 3.99 -9.09
C SER A 66 -3.28 3.81 -8.11
N PHE A 67 -2.23 3.10 -8.52
CA PHE A 67 -1.04 2.92 -7.71
C PHE A 67 -0.30 4.24 -7.46
N LEU A 68 -0.13 5.06 -8.50
CA LEU A 68 0.49 6.39 -8.38
C LEU A 68 -0.34 7.31 -7.49
N ALA A 69 -1.67 7.31 -7.66
CA ALA A 69 -2.57 8.08 -6.82
C ALA A 69 -2.48 7.66 -5.34
N LEU A 70 -2.41 6.35 -5.08
CA LEU A 70 -2.22 5.80 -3.73
C LEU A 70 -0.89 6.25 -3.13
N PHE A 71 0.22 6.12 -3.87
CA PHE A 71 1.54 6.54 -3.44
C PHE A 71 1.57 8.04 -3.09
N VAL A 72 1.09 8.89 -4.01
CA VAL A 72 1.05 10.35 -3.83
C VAL A 72 0.11 10.73 -2.67
N GLY A 73 -1.02 10.04 -2.53
CA GLY A 73 -1.97 10.24 -1.44
C GLY A 73 -1.34 9.96 -0.08
N ILE A 74 -0.66 8.82 0.07
CA ILE A 74 0.07 8.47 1.30
C ILE A 74 1.16 9.49 1.58
N TRP A 75 2.01 9.80 0.59
CA TRP A 75 3.08 10.79 0.75
C TRP A 75 2.53 12.15 1.22
N ARG A 76 1.53 12.69 0.52
CA ARG A 76 0.92 13.98 0.88
C ARG A 76 0.27 13.95 2.25
N TYR A 77 -0.40 12.86 2.63
CA TYR A 77 -0.98 12.72 3.95
C TYR A 77 0.10 12.79 5.04
N TYR A 78 1.19 12.03 4.89
CA TYR A 78 2.27 12.00 5.87
C TYR A 78 3.02 13.34 5.99
N VAL A 79 3.27 14.00 4.86
CA VAL A 79 3.95 15.31 4.84
C VAL A 79 3.04 16.42 5.37
N LYS A 80 1.82 16.59 4.82
CA LYS A 80 0.94 17.72 5.19
C LYS A 80 0.47 17.68 6.64
N THR A 81 0.34 16.50 7.23
CA THR A 81 -0.09 16.35 8.63
C THR A 81 1.09 16.38 9.63
N GLY A 82 2.33 16.53 9.15
CA GLY A 82 3.55 16.39 9.94
C GLY A 82 3.72 14.98 10.53
N ARG A 83 3.00 13.98 10.02
CA ARG A 83 3.05 12.60 10.54
C ARG A 83 4.37 11.93 10.19
N HIS A 84 4.98 12.27 9.05
CA HIS A 84 6.33 11.81 8.68
C HIS A 84 7.33 12.05 9.83
N GLU A 85 7.50 13.31 10.23
CA GLU A 85 8.43 13.70 11.30
C GLU A 85 8.13 12.99 12.62
N ARG A 86 6.85 12.91 12.99
CA ARG A 86 6.43 12.23 14.23
C ARG A 86 6.79 10.73 14.22
N VAL A 87 6.56 10.06 13.09
CA VAL A 87 6.86 8.63 12.93
C VAL A 87 8.36 8.39 12.94
N MET A 88 9.13 9.19 12.17
CA MET A 88 10.58 9.07 12.09
C MET A 88 11.22 9.31 13.47
N ASN A 89 10.84 10.37 14.17
CA ASN A 89 11.37 10.67 15.49
C ASN A 89 10.98 9.65 16.57
N TYR A 90 9.82 9.00 16.42
CA TYR A 90 9.38 8.01 17.41
C TYR A 90 10.10 6.67 17.31
N TYR A 91 10.41 6.18 16.10
CA TYR A 91 10.99 4.85 15.90
C TYR A 91 12.52 4.88 15.72
N ARG A 92 13.12 5.99 15.30
CA ARG A 92 14.55 6.10 15.06
C ARG A 92 15.36 5.88 16.34
N GLY A 93 16.43 5.09 16.24
CA GLY A 93 17.32 4.80 17.36
C GLY A 93 16.75 3.85 18.43
N LYS A 94 15.50 3.35 18.25
CA LYS A 94 14.97 2.30 19.12
C LYS A 94 15.60 0.94 18.80
N PRO A 95 15.53 -0.04 19.71
CA PRO A 95 16.02 -1.41 19.46
C PRO A 95 15.39 -2.08 18.22
N THR A 96 14.22 -1.62 17.78
CA THR A 96 13.53 -2.10 16.58
C THR A 96 13.98 -1.40 15.28
N ASP A 97 14.84 -0.38 15.34
CA ASP A 97 15.46 0.29 14.19
C ASP A 97 16.68 -0.50 13.68
N THR A 98 16.51 -1.80 13.45
CA THR A 98 17.51 -2.65 12.77
C THR A 98 17.04 -3.00 11.37
N SER A 99 17.99 -3.31 10.48
CA SER A 99 17.68 -3.68 9.09
C SER A 99 16.75 -4.89 9.07
N THR A 100 17.07 -5.91 9.86
CA THR A 100 16.31 -7.16 9.98
C THR A 100 14.87 -6.91 10.41
N TYR A 101 14.64 -6.10 11.45
CA TYR A 101 13.28 -5.79 11.89
C TYR A 101 12.51 -5.00 10.83
N ASN A 102 13.14 -4.00 10.20
CA ASN A 102 12.49 -3.20 9.17
C ASN A 102 12.08 -4.05 7.95
N TYR A 103 12.96 -4.92 7.47
CA TYR A 103 12.64 -5.88 6.40
C TYR A 103 11.54 -6.86 6.82
N ALA A 104 11.55 -7.35 8.06
CA ALA A 104 10.49 -8.24 8.56
C ALA A 104 9.11 -7.55 8.53
N TYR A 105 9.02 -6.25 8.87
CA TYR A 105 7.77 -5.50 8.74
C TYR A 105 7.32 -5.31 7.29
N ILE A 106 8.24 -5.02 6.37
CA ILE A 106 7.92 -4.87 4.94
C ILE A 106 7.46 -6.21 4.34
N ILE A 107 8.18 -7.30 4.61
CA ILE A 107 7.83 -8.64 4.13
C ILE A 107 6.53 -9.12 4.76
N GLY A 108 6.36 -8.94 6.08
CA GLY A 108 5.11 -9.29 6.77
C GLY A 108 3.91 -8.53 6.21
N TRP A 109 4.08 -7.25 5.86
CA TRP A 109 3.06 -6.47 5.17
C TRP A 109 2.71 -7.04 3.80
N MET A 110 3.71 -7.38 2.98
CA MET A 110 3.48 -8.01 1.68
C MET A 110 2.73 -9.34 1.81
N ILE A 111 3.11 -10.19 2.77
CA ILE A 111 2.44 -11.47 3.03
C ILE A 111 0.98 -11.22 3.46
N ALA A 112 0.73 -10.28 4.38
CA ALA A 112 -0.62 -9.96 4.81
C ALA A 112 -1.49 -9.49 3.63
N CYS A 113 -0.97 -8.63 2.76
CA CYS A 113 -1.68 -8.21 1.57
C CYS A 113 -1.89 -9.35 0.56
N LEU A 114 -0.95 -10.28 0.42
CA LEU A 114 -1.14 -11.49 -0.40
C LEU A 114 -2.26 -12.38 0.15
N VAL A 115 -2.33 -12.56 1.46
CA VAL A 115 -3.44 -13.30 2.09
C VAL A 115 -4.77 -12.59 1.82
N VAL A 116 -4.84 -11.27 1.98
CA VAL A 116 -6.03 -10.48 1.62
C VAL A 116 -6.37 -10.63 0.14
N THR A 117 -5.38 -10.66 -0.73
CA THR A 117 -5.54 -10.88 -2.18
C THR A 117 -6.19 -12.25 -2.45
N LEU A 118 -5.72 -13.31 -1.79
CA LEU A 118 -6.30 -14.65 -1.91
C LEU A 118 -7.74 -14.69 -1.39
N LEU A 119 -8.03 -14.02 -0.28
CA LEU A 119 -9.39 -13.91 0.25
C LEU A 119 -10.31 -13.17 -0.73
N ILE A 120 -9.88 -12.02 -1.26
CA ILE A 120 -10.63 -11.25 -2.28
C ILE A 120 -10.88 -12.12 -3.53
N HIS A 121 -9.89 -12.91 -3.93
CA HIS A 121 -10.02 -13.81 -5.07
C HIS A 121 -11.07 -14.89 -4.81
N GLN A 122 -11.00 -15.56 -3.66
CA GLN A 122 -11.92 -16.63 -3.24
C GLN A 122 -13.33 -16.15 -2.93
N CYS A 123 -13.47 -14.95 -2.37
CA CYS A 123 -14.77 -14.34 -2.15
C CYS A 123 -15.35 -13.93 -3.52
N ASP A 124 -16.43 -14.57 -3.96
CA ASP A 124 -17.28 -14.00 -4.99
C ASP A 124 -17.86 -12.69 -4.46
N ILE A 125 -17.20 -11.58 -4.79
CA ILE A 125 -17.70 -10.26 -4.44
C ILE A 125 -18.95 -10.06 -5.28
N SER A 126 -20.11 -10.31 -4.68
CA SER A 126 -21.42 -9.94 -5.19
C SER A 126 -21.55 -8.41 -5.14
N LEU A 127 -20.83 -7.72 -6.02
CA LEU A 127 -21.08 -6.31 -6.27
C LEU A 127 -22.43 -6.19 -6.98
N PRO A 128 -23.32 -5.29 -6.52
CA PRO A 128 -24.65 -5.17 -7.10
C PRO A 128 -24.53 -4.86 -8.60
N PRO A 129 -25.32 -5.53 -9.46
CA PRO A 129 -25.30 -5.25 -10.88
C PRO A 129 -25.69 -3.79 -11.14
N ARG A 130 -25.10 -3.21 -12.19
CA ARG A 130 -25.23 -1.82 -12.65
C ARG A 130 -26.67 -1.32 -12.88
N GLN A 131 -27.68 -2.14 -12.66
CA GLN A 131 -29.09 -1.83 -12.86
C GLN A 131 -29.77 -1.16 -11.65
N VAL A 132 -29.03 -0.87 -10.57
CA VAL A 132 -29.59 -0.28 -9.32
C VAL A 132 -28.98 1.11 -8.99
N LEU A 133 -28.35 1.78 -9.95
CA LEU A 133 -27.85 3.16 -9.84
C LEU A 133 -28.36 3.99 -11.01
#